data_AF-A0A9W6ZI59-F1
#
_entry.id   AF-A0A9W6ZI59-F1
#
_cell.length_a   1.000
_cell.length_b   1.000
_cell.length_c   1.000
_cell.angle_alpha   90.00
_cell.angle_beta   90.00
_cell.angle_gamma   90.00
#
_symmetry.space_group_name_H-M   'P 1'
#
loop_
_entity.id
_entity.type
_entity.pdbx_description
1 polymer ?
#
loop_
_entity_poly.entity_id
_entity_poly.type
_entity_poly.pdbx_seq_one_letter_code
_entity_poly.pdbx_strand_id
1 'polypeptide(L)'
;MFSKLVLAATLVAAAQAACPNSCSGHGTCGSNEVCTCYDGWGMGGAQGGDCSDRFCPSELAWVDTPDVDGVQHKYAECAAKGICDRETGECACFGGFEGKACGRQTCPDGCSGHGTCEFMGDLTFATVYNDYYDASTNAKRSVGVGSTKKGSAYVWDSDRARACVCDAGWTGINCAARMCPFGNDVMDLRANTGVAANAQVQTITLLSGGADGNPLTFDGGQTINGTKNSLGDFNRKSFALTFTSKMNETFTTVPIELAHDDAAGLTD
;
A
#
# COMPACT_ATOMS: atom_id res chain seq x y z
N MET A 1 -23.80 76.97 -59.12
CA MET A 1 -24.19 75.57 -58.84
C MET A 1 -23.08 74.93 -58.02
N PHE A 2 -23.44 74.33 -56.89
CA PHE A 2 -22.57 74.01 -55.75
C PHE A 2 -21.49 72.97 -56.07
N SER A 3 -20.23 73.31 -55.80
CA SER A 3 -19.11 72.36 -55.80
C SER A 3 -19.18 71.54 -54.51
N LYS A 4 -19.50 70.25 -54.63
CA LYS A 4 -19.58 69.31 -53.51
C LYS A 4 -18.16 68.91 -53.10
N LEU A 5 -17.66 69.48 -52.00
CA LEU A 5 -16.52 68.91 -51.28
C LEU A 5 -16.93 67.55 -50.72
N VAL A 6 -16.34 66.48 -51.24
CA VAL A 6 -16.45 65.13 -50.68
C VAL A 6 -15.32 65.00 -49.64
N LEU A 7 -15.68 65.10 -48.37
CA LEU A 7 -14.78 64.88 -47.25
C LEU A 7 -14.60 63.36 -47.08
N ALA A 8 -13.53 62.80 -47.63
CA ALA A 8 -13.17 61.39 -47.43
C ALA A 8 -12.58 61.25 -46.01
N ALA A 9 -13.40 60.79 -45.07
CA ALA A 9 -12.96 60.43 -43.73
C ALA A 9 -12.09 59.18 -43.80
N THR A 10 -10.77 59.35 -43.68
CA THR A 10 -9.82 58.23 -43.52
C THR A 10 -10.08 57.56 -42.17
N LEU A 11 -10.75 56.41 -42.20
CA LEU A 11 -10.82 55.48 -41.08
C LEU A 11 -9.39 54.99 -40.79
N VAL A 12 -8.74 55.62 -39.81
CA VAL A 12 -7.52 55.09 -39.20
C VAL A 12 -7.95 53.88 -38.38
N ALA A 13 -7.88 52.69 -38.99
CA ALA A 13 -8.00 51.44 -38.27
C ALA A 13 -6.77 51.33 -37.35
N ALA A 14 -6.93 51.73 -36.09
CA ALA A 14 -5.97 51.40 -35.05
C ALA A 14 -6.06 49.88 -34.85
N ALA A 15 -5.17 49.12 -35.47
CA ALA A 15 -4.96 47.72 -35.09
C ALA A 15 -4.49 47.74 -33.63
N GLN A 16 -5.38 47.41 -32.69
CA GLN A 16 -4.94 47.11 -31.34
C GLN A 16 -4.02 45.89 -31.46
N ALA A 17 -2.78 46.03 -31.00
CA ALA A 17 -1.88 44.92 -30.74
C ALA A 17 -2.64 43.93 -29.84
N ALA A 18 -3.23 42.92 -30.45
CA ALA A 18 -4.16 42.02 -29.80
C ALA A 18 -3.43 40.70 -29.64
N CYS A 19 -3.19 40.32 -28.38
CA CYS A 19 -2.67 39.00 -28.10
C CYS A 19 -3.58 37.93 -28.71
N PRO A 20 -3.01 36.80 -29.18
CA PRO A 20 -3.79 35.66 -29.67
C PRO A 20 -4.94 35.32 -28.73
N ASN A 21 -6.16 35.25 -29.27
CA ASN A 21 -7.42 35.01 -28.55
C ASN A 21 -7.60 35.84 -27.26
N SER A 22 -6.99 37.03 -27.16
CA SER A 22 -6.92 37.81 -25.91
C SER A 22 -6.45 36.99 -24.69
N CYS A 23 -5.44 36.14 -24.91
CA CYS A 23 -4.93 35.19 -23.92
C CYS A 23 -6.02 34.27 -23.33
N SER A 24 -7.09 34.04 -24.09
CA SER A 24 -8.26 33.22 -23.72
C SER A 24 -8.89 33.60 -22.37
N GLY A 25 -8.63 34.82 -21.87
CA GLY A 25 -9.00 35.23 -20.51
C GLY A 25 -8.18 34.58 -19.38
N HIS A 26 -7.15 33.80 -19.71
CA HIS A 26 -6.31 33.05 -18.78
C HIS A 26 -4.86 33.53 -18.75
N GLY A 27 -4.62 34.78 -19.14
CA GLY A 27 -3.31 35.39 -19.08
C GLY A 27 -3.35 36.90 -19.25
N THR A 28 -2.20 37.52 -19.03
CA THR A 28 -1.99 38.95 -19.27
C THR A 28 -1.23 39.15 -20.58
N CYS A 29 -1.73 40.07 -21.41
CA CYS A 29 -1.11 40.41 -22.68
C CYS A 29 0.07 41.37 -22.47
N GLY A 30 1.28 40.94 -22.84
CA GLY A 30 2.48 41.78 -22.79
C GLY A 30 2.56 42.79 -23.92
N SER A 31 3.50 43.75 -23.82
CA SER A 31 3.76 44.76 -24.86
C SER A 31 4.38 44.18 -26.14
N ASN A 32 4.85 42.93 -26.10
CA ASN A 32 5.40 42.17 -27.21
C ASN A 32 4.37 41.21 -27.84
N GLU A 33 3.07 41.37 -27.55
CA GLU A 33 1.99 40.51 -28.06
C GLU A 33 2.09 39.04 -27.63
N VAL A 34 2.85 38.78 -26.57
CA VAL A 34 2.99 37.46 -25.96
C VAL A 34 2.14 37.40 -24.69
N CYS A 35 1.31 36.37 -24.59
CA CYS A 35 0.56 36.10 -23.37
C CYS A 35 1.46 35.52 -22.28
N THR A 36 1.35 36.10 -21.09
CA THR A 36 1.86 35.49 -19.86
C THR A 36 0.67 34.80 -19.18
N CYS A 37 0.61 33.47 -19.29
CA CYS A 37 -0.50 32.69 -18.77
C CYS A 37 -0.51 32.65 -17.23
N TYR A 38 -1.70 32.56 -16.66
CA TYR A 38 -1.88 32.29 -15.24
C TYR A 38 -1.46 30.86 -14.89
N ASP A 39 -1.24 30.61 -13.60
CA ASP A 39 -0.85 29.29 -13.11
C ASP A 39 -1.84 28.20 -13.54
N GLY A 40 -1.31 27.12 -14.11
CA GLY A 40 -2.10 26.01 -14.63
C GLY A 40 -2.66 26.21 -16.04
N TRP A 41 -2.30 27.29 -16.73
CA TRP A 41 -2.69 27.56 -18.12
C TRP A 41 -1.47 27.73 -19.05
N GLY A 42 -1.65 27.36 -20.31
CA GLY A 42 -0.65 27.45 -21.36
C GLY A 42 -1.19 26.96 -22.69
N MET A 43 -0.29 26.43 -23.52
CA MET A 43 -0.62 25.81 -24.81
C MET A 43 0.23 24.56 -25.02
N GLY A 44 -0.41 23.42 -25.32
CA GLY A 44 0.28 22.17 -25.62
C GLY A 44 1.22 21.68 -24.52
N GLY A 45 0.92 21.98 -23.25
CA GLY A 45 1.77 21.61 -22.10
C GLY A 45 2.97 22.54 -21.85
N ALA A 46 3.07 23.66 -22.55
CA ALA A 46 4.11 24.67 -22.35
C ALA A 46 3.50 26.04 -21.99
N GLN A 47 4.27 26.87 -21.29
CA GLN A 47 3.90 28.26 -21.07
C GLN A 47 3.91 29.04 -22.38
N GLY A 48 2.87 29.83 -22.63
CA GLY A 48 2.75 30.72 -23.79
C GLY A 48 1.55 30.39 -24.68
N GLY A 49 1.61 30.87 -25.93
CA GLY A 49 0.49 30.82 -26.87
C GLY A 49 -0.65 31.75 -26.45
N ASP A 50 -1.90 31.30 -26.55
CA ASP A 50 -3.09 32.06 -26.15
C ASP A 50 -3.69 31.57 -24.82
N CYS A 51 -2.95 30.74 -24.06
CA CYS A 51 -3.37 30.22 -22.75
C CYS A 51 -4.71 29.44 -22.77
N SER A 52 -5.09 28.80 -23.88
CA SER A 52 -6.35 28.06 -23.95
C SER A 52 -6.34 26.73 -23.21
N ASP A 53 -5.15 26.16 -22.96
CA ASP A 53 -5.01 24.81 -22.44
C ASP A 53 -4.67 24.80 -20.94
N ARG A 54 -5.26 23.88 -20.20
CA ARG A 54 -4.87 23.52 -18.84
C ARG A 54 -3.62 22.65 -18.83
N PHE A 55 -2.79 22.87 -17.83
CA PHE A 55 -1.73 21.93 -17.47
C PHE A 55 -2.28 20.78 -16.64
N CYS A 56 -1.93 19.56 -17.05
CA CYS A 56 -2.21 18.39 -16.25
C CYS A 56 -1.09 18.12 -15.25
N PRO A 57 -1.40 17.41 -14.15
CA PRO A 57 -0.40 17.01 -13.20
C PRO A 57 0.61 16.04 -13.85
N SER A 58 1.85 16.13 -13.38
CA SER A 58 2.95 15.27 -13.80
C SER A 58 3.41 14.40 -12.65
N GLU A 59 3.77 13.16 -12.96
CA GLU A 59 4.35 12.20 -12.02
C GLU A 59 5.52 11.50 -12.72
N LEU A 60 6.35 10.76 -11.98
CA LEU A 60 7.39 9.91 -12.56
C LEU A 60 6.79 8.99 -13.65
N ALA A 61 7.41 8.94 -14.82
CA ALA A 61 6.91 8.16 -15.94
C ALA A 61 7.01 6.66 -15.64
N TRP A 62 5.96 5.91 -15.97
CA TRP A 62 6.00 4.44 -15.87
C TRP A 62 6.94 3.81 -16.89
N VAL A 63 7.05 4.44 -18.05
CA VAL A 63 7.93 4.04 -19.14
C VAL A 63 8.45 5.32 -19.76
N ASP A 64 9.77 5.46 -19.82
CA ASP A 64 10.45 6.53 -20.52
C ASP A 64 11.75 6.03 -21.16
N THR A 65 12.31 6.87 -22.02
CA THR A 65 13.66 6.65 -22.56
C THR A 65 14.67 7.25 -21.59
N PRO A 66 15.74 6.51 -21.22
CA PRO A 66 16.79 7.07 -20.38
C PRO A 66 17.47 8.24 -21.09
N ASP A 67 17.98 9.19 -20.32
CA ASP A 67 18.78 10.29 -20.86
C ASP A 67 20.26 9.93 -21.06
N VAL A 68 21.04 10.93 -21.45
CA VAL A 68 22.49 10.79 -21.71
C VAL A 68 23.28 10.31 -20.48
N ASP A 69 22.77 10.56 -19.27
CA ASP A 69 23.36 10.15 -18.00
C ASP A 69 22.76 8.83 -17.48
N GLY A 70 21.79 8.25 -18.21
CA GLY A 70 21.09 7.02 -17.83
C GLY A 70 19.97 7.22 -16.82
N VAL A 71 19.52 8.46 -16.58
CA VAL A 71 18.40 8.75 -15.69
C VAL A 71 17.09 8.39 -16.39
N GLN A 72 16.29 7.59 -15.69
CA GLN A 72 14.99 7.06 -16.12
C GLN A 72 13.90 7.46 -15.12
N HIS A 73 12.64 7.20 -15.47
CA HIS A 73 11.42 7.61 -14.77
C HIS A 73 11.28 9.11 -14.53
N LYS A 74 11.58 9.94 -15.52
CA LYS A 74 11.41 11.39 -15.43
C LYS A 74 9.95 11.78 -15.22
N TYR A 75 9.71 12.97 -14.66
CA TYR A 75 8.36 13.51 -14.57
C TYR A 75 7.76 13.68 -15.97
N ALA A 76 6.60 13.07 -16.16
CA ALA A 76 5.82 13.16 -17.38
C ALA A 76 4.37 13.49 -17.03
N GLU A 77 3.73 14.27 -17.89
CA GLU A 77 2.31 14.54 -17.80
C GLU A 77 1.52 13.23 -17.78
N CYS A 78 0.61 13.11 -16.82
CA CYS A 78 -0.16 11.89 -16.60
C CYS A 78 0.70 10.61 -16.51
N ALA A 79 1.93 10.71 -15.96
CA ALA A 79 2.88 9.62 -15.78
C ALA A 79 3.21 8.83 -17.07
N ALA A 80 2.97 9.42 -18.25
CA ALA A 80 2.97 8.73 -19.54
C ALA A 80 2.05 7.49 -19.59
N LYS A 81 0.97 7.50 -18.79
CA LYS A 81 -0.08 6.47 -18.70
C LYS A 81 -1.49 7.07 -18.67
N GLY A 82 -1.66 8.21 -19.32
CA GLY A 82 -2.96 8.82 -19.55
C GLY A 82 -2.88 9.89 -20.62
N ILE A 83 -4.05 10.39 -21.01
CA ILE A 83 -4.22 11.53 -21.90
C ILE A 83 -4.65 12.72 -21.05
N CYS A 84 -3.96 13.84 -21.18
CA CYS A 84 -4.35 15.08 -20.53
C CYS A 84 -5.57 15.69 -21.24
N ASP A 85 -6.65 15.91 -20.50
CA ASP A 85 -7.74 16.77 -20.94
C ASP A 85 -7.35 18.23 -20.69
N ARG A 86 -7.15 18.97 -21.78
CA ARG A 86 -6.71 20.37 -21.75
C ARG A 86 -7.81 21.34 -21.34
N GLU A 87 -9.08 20.95 -21.32
CA GLU A 87 -10.14 21.84 -20.86
C GLU A 87 -10.25 21.82 -19.33
N THR A 88 -10.10 20.64 -18.74
CA THR A 88 -10.26 20.41 -17.30
C THR A 88 -8.93 20.42 -16.53
N GLY A 89 -7.83 20.05 -17.17
CA GLY A 89 -6.53 19.82 -16.53
C GLY A 89 -6.45 18.47 -15.79
N GLU A 90 -7.36 17.55 -16.11
CA GLU A 90 -7.40 16.21 -15.52
C GLU A 90 -6.81 15.15 -16.45
N CYS A 91 -6.23 14.10 -15.87
CA CYS A 91 -5.66 12.99 -16.62
C CYS A 91 -6.69 11.86 -16.81
N ALA A 92 -7.01 11.56 -18.06
CA ALA A 92 -7.74 10.34 -18.43
C ALA A 92 -6.76 9.15 -18.46
N CYS A 93 -6.69 8.40 -17.36
CA CYS A 93 -5.75 7.29 -17.22
C CYS A 93 -6.06 6.09 -18.12
N PHE A 94 -5.02 5.44 -18.60
CA PHE A 94 -5.14 4.17 -19.31
C PHE A 94 -5.51 3.04 -18.34
N GLY A 95 -6.10 1.97 -18.87
CA GLY A 95 -6.49 0.80 -18.09
C GLY A 95 -5.29 0.24 -17.30
N GLY A 96 -5.51 -0.05 -16.02
CA GLY A 96 -4.45 -0.49 -15.12
C GLY A 96 -3.80 0.63 -14.30
N PHE A 97 -4.13 1.90 -14.55
CA PHE A 97 -3.53 3.06 -13.88
C PHE A 97 -4.59 4.01 -13.34
N GLU A 98 -4.30 4.64 -12.20
CA GLU A 98 -5.20 5.57 -11.54
C GLU A 98 -4.44 6.67 -10.77
N GLY A 99 -5.20 7.57 -10.16
CA GLY A 99 -4.69 8.73 -9.44
C GLY A 99 -4.62 9.97 -10.30
N LYS A 100 -4.33 11.11 -9.66
CA LYS A 100 -4.44 12.44 -10.27
C LYS A 100 -3.61 12.57 -11.56
N ALA A 101 -2.45 11.92 -11.59
CA ALA A 101 -1.55 11.87 -12.74
C ALA A 101 -1.30 10.44 -13.25
N CYS A 102 -2.21 9.49 -13.01
CA CYS A 102 -2.04 8.08 -13.40
C CYS A 102 -0.79 7.43 -12.79
N GLY A 103 -0.39 7.94 -11.63
CA GLY A 103 0.88 7.64 -10.97
C GLY A 103 0.92 6.27 -10.28
N ARG A 104 -0.22 5.60 -10.04
CA ARG A 104 -0.28 4.31 -9.34
C ARG A 104 -1.04 3.28 -10.16
N GLN A 105 -0.69 2.00 -10.00
CA GLN A 105 -1.46 0.91 -10.62
C GLN A 105 -2.79 0.71 -9.92
N THR A 106 -3.83 0.39 -10.68
CA THR A 106 -5.10 -0.08 -10.14
C THR A 106 -4.96 -1.52 -9.69
N CYS A 107 -5.60 -1.90 -8.58
CA CYS A 107 -5.76 -3.32 -8.29
C CYS A 107 -6.79 -3.96 -9.24
N PRO A 108 -6.50 -5.16 -9.79
CA PRO A 108 -7.43 -5.90 -10.63
C PRO A 108 -8.80 -6.05 -9.94
N ASP A 109 -9.86 -5.63 -10.64
CA ASP A 109 -11.26 -5.65 -10.17
C ASP A 109 -11.49 -5.07 -8.77
N GLY A 110 -10.63 -4.15 -8.31
CA GLY A 110 -10.69 -3.63 -6.94
C GLY A 110 -10.59 -4.73 -5.87
N CYS A 111 -9.82 -5.79 -6.15
CA CYS A 111 -9.72 -6.98 -5.32
C CYS A 111 -11.05 -7.70 -5.12
N SER A 112 -11.98 -7.55 -6.07
CA SER A 112 -13.32 -8.17 -6.08
C SER A 112 -14.15 -7.93 -4.81
N GLY A 113 -13.81 -6.93 -4.00
CA GLY A 113 -14.42 -6.70 -2.68
C GLY A 113 -14.07 -7.74 -1.62
N HIS A 114 -13.04 -8.56 -1.87
CA HIS A 114 -12.58 -9.66 -1.00
C HIS A 114 -11.09 -9.53 -0.68
N GLY A 115 -10.62 -8.30 -0.52
CA GLY A 115 -9.24 -8.00 -0.15
C GLY A 115 -8.95 -6.51 -0.13
N THR A 116 -7.75 -6.17 0.31
CA THR A 116 -7.24 -4.80 0.31
C THR A 116 -6.21 -4.59 -0.80
N CYS A 117 -6.17 -3.38 -1.34
CA CYS A 117 -5.24 -3.02 -2.41
C CYS A 117 -4.01 -2.33 -1.81
N GLU A 118 -2.90 -3.06 -1.69
CA GLU A 118 -1.69 -2.61 -1.00
C GLU A 118 -0.56 -2.31 -1.98
N PHE A 119 0.33 -1.39 -1.61
CA PHE A 119 1.55 -1.13 -2.39
C PHE A 119 2.54 -2.28 -2.27
N MET A 120 3.30 -2.54 -3.33
CA MET A 120 4.30 -3.61 -3.34
C MET A 120 5.34 -3.47 -2.22
N GLY A 121 5.70 -2.24 -1.85
CA GLY A 121 6.60 -1.95 -0.73
C GLY A 121 6.04 -2.29 0.65
N ASP A 122 4.70 -2.39 0.77
CA ASP A 122 4.00 -2.68 2.02
C ASP A 122 3.62 -4.15 2.19
N LEU A 123 3.74 -4.94 1.12
CA LEU A 123 3.47 -6.36 1.18
C LEU A 123 4.45 -7.08 2.11
N THR A 124 3.89 -7.95 2.94
CA THR A 124 4.66 -8.79 3.86
C THR A 124 4.78 -10.20 3.29
N PHE A 125 5.85 -10.90 3.67
CA PHE A 125 6.06 -12.31 3.34
C PHE A 125 6.40 -13.10 4.60
N ALA A 126 6.41 -14.42 4.49
CA ALA A 126 6.66 -15.37 5.59
C ALA A 126 5.67 -15.22 6.76
N THR A 127 4.38 -15.39 6.45
CA THR A 127 3.29 -15.30 7.44
C THR A 127 3.13 -16.59 8.27
N VAL A 128 3.91 -17.63 7.99
CA VAL A 128 3.94 -18.89 8.77
C VAL A 128 5.36 -19.27 9.12
N TYR A 129 5.53 -19.99 10.23
CA TYR A 129 6.80 -20.60 10.61
C TYR A 129 7.34 -21.49 9.47
N ASN A 130 8.59 -21.29 9.08
CA ASN A 130 9.30 -22.01 7.99
C ASN A 130 8.76 -21.83 6.56
N ASP A 131 7.90 -20.86 6.29
CA ASP A 131 7.46 -20.51 4.92
C ASP A 131 8.64 -20.12 4.00
N TYR A 132 9.78 -19.73 4.60
CA TYR A 132 11.06 -19.55 3.90
C TYR A 132 12.25 -20.03 4.76
N TYR A 133 12.54 -21.34 4.71
CA TYR A 133 13.76 -21.90 5.27
C TYR A 133 14.87 -21.97 4.21
N ASP A 134 15.76 -20.97 4.16
CA ASP A 134 16.88 -20.93 3.22
C ASP A 134 18.15 -21.62 3.74
N ALA A 135 18.05 -22.32 4.88
CA ALA A 135 19.16 -22.94 5.61
C ALA A 135 20.34 -22.00 5.96
N SER A 136 20.24 -20.70 5.70
CA SER A 136 21.40 -19.80 5.70
C SER A 136 21.69 -19.19 7.06
N THR A 137 20.69 -19.00 7.94
CA THR A 137 20.90 -18.62 9.35
C THR A 137 19.66 -18.86 10.21
N ASN A 138 19.86 -19.15 11.51
CA ASN A 138 18.79 -19.12 12.53
C ASN A 138 18.26 -17.69 12.81
N ALA A 139 18.75 -16.65 12.12
CA ALA A 139 18.35 -15.26 12.31
C ALA A 139 16.89 -14.97 11.89
N LYS A 140 16.28 -15.85 11.10
CA LYS A 140 14.84 -15.78 10.75
C LYS A 140 13.94 -16.64 11.64
N ARG A 141 14.45 -17.29 12.70
CA ARG A 141 13.62 -18.07 13.65
C ARG A 141 12.67 -17.21 14.49
N SER A 142 12.84 -15.89 14.51
CA SER A 142 11.87 -14.97 15.11
C SER A 142 10.64 -14.72 14.23
N VAL A 143 10.61 -15.30 13.02
CA VAL A 143 9.43 -15.29 12.13
C VAL A 143 8.47 -16.40 12.56
N GLY A 144 7.79 -16.14 13.68
CA GLY A 144 6.72 -16.98 14.23
C GLY A 144 5.63 -16.17 14.94
N VAL A 145 5.79 -14.85 15.02
CA VAL A 145 4.85 -13.95 15.74
C VAL A 145 4.49 -12.71 14.91
N GLY A 146 4.89 -12.64 13.65
CA GLY A 146 4.60 -11.49 12.79
C GLY A 146 5.10 -11.64 11.37
N SER A 147 4.34 -11.05 10.44
CA SER A 147 4.66 -10.93 9.03
C SER A 147 5.91 -10.07 8.82
N THR A 148 6.90 -10.52 8.05
CA THR A 148 8.12 -9.73 7.82
C THR A 148 7.93 -8.84 6.59
N LYS A 149 8.11 -7.52 6.75
CA LYS A 149 8.35 -6.61 5.61
C LYS A 149 9.83 -6.66 5.27
N LYS A 150 10.18 -6.89 4.01
CA LYS A 150 11.54 -6.72 3.51
C LYS A 150 11.50 -5.40 2.78
N GLY A 151 12.31 -4.44 3.24
CA GLY A 151 12.40 -3.15 2.59
C GLY A 151 12.76 -3.35 1.12
N SER A 152 11.82 -3.05 0.22
CA SER A 152 12.02 -3.01 -1.22
C SER A 152 12.73 -1.70 -1.62
N ALA A 153 13.77 -1.29 -0.87
CA ALA A 153 14.45 -0.01 -1.02
C ALA A 153 15.14 0.18 -2.38
N TYR A 154 15.22 -0.87 -3.20
CA TYR A 154 15.87 -0.86 -4.51
C TYR A 154 14.89 -0.99 -5.69
N VAL A 155 13.58 -0.91 -5.45
CA VAL A 155 12.56 -1.07 -6.49
C VAL A 155 11.82 0.25 -6.67
N TRP A 156 12.00 0.89 -7.83
CA TRP A 156 11.55 2.26 -8.12
C TRP A 156 10.03 2.43 -8.12
N ASP A 157 9.28 1.36 -8.37
CA ASP A 157 7.82 1.34 -8.41
C ASP A 157 7.20 0.76 -7.13
N SER A 158 7.98 0.52 -6.08
CA SER A 158 7.50 -0.12 -4.86
C SER A 158 6.35 0.63 -4.16
N ASP A 159 6.31 1.96 -4.28
CA ASP A 159 5.29 2.86 -3.75
C ASP A 159 4.22 3.24 -4.79
N ARG A 160 4.20 2.57 -5.94
CA ARG A 160 3.33 2.89 -7.09
C ARG A 160 2.61 1.68 -7.65
N ALA A 161 3.30 0.55 -7.72
CA ALA A 161 2.74 -0.74 -8.08
C ALA A 161 1.94 -1.29 -6.89
N ARG A 162 0.79 -1.89 -7.18
CA ARG A 162 -0.16 -2.36 -6.16
C ARG A 162 -0.59 -3.79 -6.46
N ALA A 163 -0.90 -4.53 -5.42
CA ALA A 163 -1.44 -5.88 -5.50
C ALA A 163 -2.53 -6.09 -4.47
N CYS A 164 -3.38 -7.08 -4.72
CA CYS A 164 -4.43 -7.46 -3.80
C CYS A 164 -3.90 -8.36 -2.69
N VAL A 165 -4.22 -8.01 -1.44
CA VAL A 165 -4.11 -8.89 -0.27
C VAL A 165 -5.49 -9.43 0.01
N CYS A 166 -5.72 -10.70 -0.31
CA CYS A 166 -7.04 -11.30 -0.20
C CYS A 166 -7.45 -11.56 1.24
N ASP A 167 -8.75 -11.41 1.49
CA ASP A 167 -9.39 -11.83 2.72
C ASP A 167 -9.33 -13.35 2.85
N ALA A 168 -9.44 -13.82 4.10
CA ALA A 168 -9.56 -15.22 4.42
C ALA A 168 -10.67 -15.91 3.59
N GLY A 169 -10.34 -17.06 2.99
CA GLY A 169 -11.25 -17.82 2.12
C GLY A 169 -11.22 -17.41 0.64
N TRP A 170 -10.52 -16.33 0.28
CA TRP A 170 -10.38 -15.85 -1.09
C TRP A 170 -8.93 -15.91 -1.59
N THR A 171 -8.77 -16.10 -2.89
CA THR A 171 -7.47 -16.28 -3.55
C THR A 171 -7.51 -15.79 -4.99
N GLY A 172 -6.36 -15.87 -5.66
CA GLY A 172 -6.15 -15.34 -7.00
C GLY A 172 -5.65 -13.90 -6.99
N ILE A 173 -5.29 -13.40 -8.17
CA ILE A 173 -4.67 -12.07 -8.34
C ILE A 173 -5.61 -10.91 -8.02
N ASN A 174 -6.92 -11.12 -8.20
CA ASN A 174 -7.99 -10.16 -7.96
C ASN A 174 -8.90 -10.59 -6.80
N CYS A 175 -8.53 -11.62 -6.03
CA CYS A 175 -9.33 -12.19 -4.94
C CYS A 175 -10.75 -12.67 -5.33
N ALA A 176 -10.99 -12.98 -6.62
CA ALA A 176 -12.30 -13.46 -7.07
C ALA A 176 -12.51 -14.97 -6.83
N ALA A 177 -11.44 -15.74 -6.62
CA ALA A 177 -11.55 -17.18 -6.47
C ALA A 177 -11.77 -17.55 -5.00
N ARG A 178 -12.76 -18.41 -4.74
CA ARG A 178 -12.91 -19.02 -3.41
C ARG A 178 -11.90 -20.13 -3.25
N MET A 179 -11.25 -20.14 -2.09
CA MET A 179 -10.42 -21.25 -1.67
C MET A 179 -11.29 -22.48 -1.40
N CYS A 180 -10.90 -23.62 -1.98
CA CYS A 180 -11.49 -24.91 -1.60
C CYS A 180 -11.00 -25.30 -0.20
N PRO A 181 -11.79 -26.05 0.59
CA PRO A 181 -11.30 -26.65 1.82
C PRO A 181 -10.05 -27.47 1.52
N PHE A 182 -8.97 -27.15 2.22
CA PHE A 182 -7.74 -27.94 2.20
C PHE A 182 -7.71 -28.79 3.47
N GLY A 183 -7.41 -30.06 3.29
CA GLY A 183 -7.06 -30.97 4.35
C GLY A 183 -5.77 -31.69 3.96
N ASN A 184 -5.12 -32.31 4.94
CA ASN A 184 -4.07 -33.26 4.63
C ASN A 184 -4.66 -34.34 3.73
N ASP A 185 -3.90 -34.77 2.72
CA ASP A 185 -4.27 -35.95 1.95
C ASP A 185 -4.52 -37.11 2.93
N VAL A 186 -5.52 -37.94 2.67
CA VAL A 186 -5.83 -39.11 3.50
C VAL A 186 -4.64 -40.09 3.56
N MET A 187 -3.72 -39.99 2.59
CA MET A 187 -2.47 -40.74 2.54
C MET A 187 -1.25 -39.94 3.00
N ASP A 188 -1.42 -38.71 3.50
CA ASP A 188 -0.35 -37.93 4.15
C ASP A 188 -0.05 -38.52 5.53
N LEU A 189 0.53 -39.72 5.49
CA LEU A 189 1.16 -40.35 6.63
C LEU A 189 2.57 -39.78 6.73
N ARG A 190 2.98 -39.51 7.97
CA ARG A 190 4.34 -39.08 8.28
C ARG A 190 5.37 -39.99 7.58
N ALA A 191 6.00 -39.47 6.52
CA ALA A 191 6.91 -40.25 5.67
C ALA A 191 8.17 -40.74 6.40
N ASN A 192 8.50 -40.17 7.55
CA ASN A 192 9.67 -40.51 8.34
C ASN A 192 9.30 -40.90 9.77
N THR A 193 8.78 -42.13 9.93
CA THR A 193 8.42 -42.71 11.24
C THR A 193 9.62 -43.04 12.11
N GLY A 194 10.85 -43.03 11.56
CA GLY A 194 12.09 -43.31 12.29
C GLY A 194 12.69 -42.12 13.06
N VAL A 195 12.16 -40.91 12.86
CA VAL A 195 12.55 -39.71 13.62
C VAL A 195 11.48 -39.44 14.69
N ALA A 196 11.76 -38.74 15.79
CA ALA A 196 10.70 -38.28 16.70
C ALA A 196 9.86 -37.17 16.04
N ALA A 197 8.55 -37.11 16.31
CA ALA A 197 7.73 -36.01 15.82
C ALA A 197 8.23 -34.70 16.46
N ASN A 198 8.48 -33.67 15.66
CA ASN A 198 8.75 -32.34 16.18
C ASN A 198 7.41 -31.70 16.49
N ALA A 199 7.06 -31.57 17.76
CA ALA A 199 5.92 -30.78 18.17
C ALA A 199 6.20 -29.29 17.87
N GLN A 200 5.19 -28.58 17.37
CA GLN A 200 5.23 -27.12 17.37
C GLN A 200 4.96 -26.65 18.80
N VAL A 201 6.02 -26.37 19.56
CA VAL A 201 5.91 -25.93 20.95
C VAL A 201 5.67 -24.42 20.99
N GLN A 202 4.57 -23.99 21.59
CA GLN A 202 4.33 -22.60 21.97
C GLN A 202 4.57 -22.43 23.47
N THR A 203 5.40 -21.47 23.87
CA THR A 203 5.62 -21.15 25.28
C THR A 203 4.73 -20.00 25.69
N ILE A 204 3.84 -20.25 26.65
CA ILE A 204 2.93 -19.25 27.20
C ILE A 204 3.32 -19.00 28.65
N THR A 205 3.59 -17.74 29.00
CA THR A 205 3.97 -17.34 30.35
C THR A 205 2.80 -16.64 31.02
N LEU A 206 2.29 -17.23 32.11
CA LEU A 206 1.26 -16.62 32.96
C LEU A 206 1.93 -15.93 34.15
N LEU A 207 1.49 -14.71 34.48
CA LEU A 207 2.05 -13.89 35.56
C LEU A 207 1.03 -13.71 36.69
N SER A 208 1.41 -14.05 37.92
CA SER A 208 0.53 -13.92 39.10
C SER A 208 0.31 -12.43 39.45
N GLY A 209 -0.95 -12.10 39.74
CA GLY A 209 -1.37 -10.75 40.16
C GLY A 209 -1.24 -10.51 41.67
N GLY A 210 -1.18 -11.57 42.49
CA GLY A 210 -1.27 -11.48 43.94
C GLY A 210 -2.62 -10.94 44.42
N ALA A 211 -2.72 -10.65 45.73
CA ALA A 211 -3.95 -10.15 46.35
C ALA A 211 -4.44 -8.80 45.80
N ASP A 212 -3.54 -8.00 45.23
CA ASP A 212 -3.82 -6.65 44.73
C ASP A 212 -4.27 -6.63 43.26
N GLY A 213 -4.26 -7.79 42.57
CA GLY A 213 -4.67 -7.92 41.16
C GLY A 213 -3.74 -7.29 40.13
N ASN A 214 -2.65 -6.65 40.55
CA ASN A 214 -1.67 -6.02 39.67
C ASN A 214 -0.66 -7.07 39.18
N PRO A 215 -0.47 -7.32 37.87
CA PRO A 215 0.51 -8.29 37.38
C PRO A 215 1.94 -7.85 37.71
N LEU A 216 2.87 -8.80 37.91
CA LEU A 216 4.30 -8.50 37.85
C LEU A 216 4.65 -8.06 36.42
N THR A 217 5.40 -6.97 36.25
CA THR A 217 5.95 -6.58 34.95
C THR A 217 7.06 -7.56 34.55
N PHE A 218 6.92 -8.19 33.39
CA PHE A 218 7.93 -9.10 32.84
C PHE A 218 9.02 -8.29 32.13
N ASP A 219 10.11 -7.97 32.84
CA ASP A 219 11.30 -7.37 32.22
C ASP A 219 12.38 -8.46 32.03
N GLY A 220 12.23 -9.24 30.95
CA GLY A 220 13.33 -10.01 30.35
C GLY A 220 14.10 -10.99 31.25
N GLY A 221 13.56 -11.41 32.40
CA GLY A 221 14.19 -12.38 33.30
C GLY A 221 14.53 -11.89 34.71
N GLN A 222 14.06 -10.72 35.16
CA GLN A 222 14.27 -10.28 36.54
C GLN A 222 12.99 -10.35 37.40
N THR A 223 13.01 -11.23 38.41
CA THR A 223 12.00 -11.30 39.46
C THR A 223 12.08 -10.03 40.33
N ILE A 224 11.11 -9.13 40.20
CA ILE A 224 11.02 -7.95 41.07
C ILE A 224 10.50 -8.41 42.45
N ASN A 225 11.28 -8.16 43.50
CA ASN A 225 11.01 -8.50 44.90
C ASN A 225 9.60 -8.07 45.36
N GLY A 226 8.65 -9.00 45.37
CA GLY A 226 7.36 -8.86 46.03
C GLY A 226 6.79 -10.25 46.33
N THR A 227 6.43 -10.51 47.58
CA THR A 227 5.82 -11.79 47.99
C THR A 227 4.40 -11.87 47.43
N LYS A 228 4.27 -12.29 46.16
CA LYS A 228 2.99 -12.68 45.55
C LYS A 228 2.83 -14.19 45.63
N ASN A 229 1.60 -14.67 45.78
CA ASN A 229 1.29 -16.11 45.83
C ASN A 229 1.40 -16.71 44.43
N SER A 230 2.63 -16.91 43.97
CA SER A 230 3.00 -17.15 42.56
C SER A 230 2.32 -18.35 41.91
N LEU A 231 1.95 -19.38 42.69
CA LEU A 231 1.24 -20.57 42.21
C LEU A 231 -0.18 -20.70 42.79
N GLY A 232 -0.44 -20.18 43.99
CA GLY A 232 -1.76 -20.25 44.60
C GLY A 232 -2.83 -19.44 43.85
N ASP A 233 -2.44 -18.39 43.14
CA ASP A 233 -3.34 -17.61 42.27
C ASP A 233 -3.86 -18.43 41.08
N PHE A 234 -3.12 -19.47 40.68
CA PHE A 234 -3.44 -20.33 39.53
C PHE A 234 -4.07 -21.66 39.95
N ASN A 235 -4.06 -21.99 41.23
CA ASN A 235 -4.55 -23.27 41.74
C ASN A 235 -6.04 -23.48 41.41
N ARG A 236 -6.34 -24.59 40.71
CA ARG A 236 -7.70 -24.94 40.22
C ARG A 236 -8.32 -23.85 39.35
N LYS A 237 -7.49 -23.14 38.60
CA LYS A 237 -7.93 -22.24 37.53
C LYS A 237 -7.64 -22.91 36.20
N SER A 238 -8.50 -22.64 35.23
CA SER A 238 -8.25 -23.00 33.85
C SER A 238 -8.23 -21.79 32.94
N PHE A 239 -7.54 -21.97 31.82
CA PHE A 239 -7.60 -21.06 30.68
C PHE A 239 -7.83 -21.88 29.42
N ALA A 240 -8.39 -21.26 28.39
CA ALA A 240 -8.50 -21.85 27.06
C ALA A 240 -7.78 -20.95 26.07
N LEU A 241 -7.10 -21.56 25.11
CA LEU A 241 -6.45 -20.84 24.04
C LEU A 241 -7.38 -20.83 22.84
N THR A 242 -7.61 -19.65 22.27
CA THR A 242 -8.34 -19.52 21.01
C THR A 242 -7.36 -19.09 19.93
N PHE A 243 -7.23 -19.91 18.90
CA PHE A 243 -6.40 -19.63 17.73
C PHE A 243 -7.31 -19.27 16.57
N THR A 244 -6.97 -18.21 15.85
CA THR A 244 -7.63 -17.88 14.59
C THR A 244 -6.74 -18.36 13.44
N SER A 245 -7.26 -19.23 12.58
CA SER A 245 -6.54 -19.69 11.40
C SER A 245 -6.42 -18.58 10.35
N LYS A 246 -5.58 -18.78 9.33
CA LYS A 246 -5.53 -17.89 8.16
C LYS A 246 -6.85 -17.83 7.39
N MET A 247 -7.75 -18.80 7.60
CA MET A 247 -9.10 -18.79 7.05
C MET A 247 -10.11 -18.08 7.96
N ASN A 248 -9.63 -17.36 9.00
CA ASN A 248 -10.46 -16.66 9.98
C ASN A 248 -11.40 -17.60 10.75
N GLU A 249 -11.05 -18.88 10.84
CA GLU A 249 -11.74 -19.87 11.66
C GLU A 249 -11.16 -19.82 13.08
N THR A 250 -12.02 -19.93 14.08
CA THR A 250 -11.61 -19.92 15.48
C THR A 250 -11.62 -21.33 16.06
N PHE A 251 -10.48 -21.73 16.62
CA PHE A 251 -10.31 -23.01 17.31
C PHE A 251 -9.99 -22.73 18.77
N THR A 252 -10.88 -23.16 19.67
CA THR A 252 -10.67 -23.03 21.11
C THR A 252 -10.29 -24.40 21.68
N THR A 253 -9.18 -24.46 22.43
CA THR A 253 -8.78 -25.69 23.11
C THR A 253 -9.81 -26.07 24.17
N VAL A 254 -9.80 -27.35 24.57
CA VAL A 254 -10.41 -27.72 25.85
C VAL A 254 -9.77 -26.90 26.98
N PRO A 255 -10.49 -26.60 28.07
CA PRO A 255 -9.91 -25.88 29.21
C PRO A 255 -8.66 -26.59 29.73
N ILE A 256 -7.56 -25.85 29.77
CA ILE A 256 -6.27 -26.31 30.32
C ILE A 256 -6.30 -25.97 31.80
N GLU A 257 -6.45 -27.00 32.64
CA GLU A 257 -6.47 -26.86 34.10
C GLU A 257 -5.04 -26.74 34.65
N LEU A 258 -4.82 -25.77 35.52
CA LEU A 258 -3.57 -25.56 36.24
C LEU A 258 -3.66 -26.35 37.57
N ALA A 259 -3.01 -27.52 37.64
CA ALA A 259 -3.10 -28.40 38.81
C ALA A 259 -2.16 -27.95 39.94
N HIS A 260 -2.47 -28.40 41.16
CA HIS A 260 -1.81 -28.00 42.41
C HIS A 260 -0.33 -28.39 42.49
N ASP A 261 0.11 -29.40 41.71
CA ASP A 261 1.41 -30.07 41.88
C ASP A 261 2.34 -29.99 40.65
N ASP A 262 2.02 -29.14 39.66
CA ASP A 262 2.76 -29.05 38.39
C ASP A 262 4.08 -28.25 38.49
N ALA A 263 4.89 -28.52 39.51
CA ALA A 263 6.22 -27.91 39.70
C ALA A 263 7.21 -28.22 38.56
N ALA A 264 6.85 -29.08 37.61
CA ALA A 264 7.64 -29.45 36.43
C ALA A 264 7.06 -28.97 35.08
N GLY A 265 5.96 -28.22 35.09
CA GLY A 265 5.29 -27.73 33.88
C GLY A 265 4.21 -28.68 33.36
N LEU A 266 3.15 -28.09 32.80
CA LEU A 266 2.03 -28.82 32.18
C LEU A 266 2.54 -29.52 30.92
N THR A 267 2.63 -30.84 30.95
CA THR A 267 2.84 -31.66 29.77
C THR A 267 1.52 -32.32 29.39
N ASP A 268 0.83 -31.78 28.40
CA ASP A 268 -0.10 -32.54 27.56
C ASP A 268 0.69 -33.04 26.32
#